data_AF-A0A7W7G2G1-F1
#
_entry.id   AF-A0A7W7G2G1-F1
#
_cell.length_a   1.000
_cell.length_b   1.000
_cell.length_c   1.000
_cell.angle_alpha   90.00
_cell.angle_beta   90.00
_cell.angle_gamma   90.00
#
_symmetry.space_group_name_H-M   'P 1'
#
loop_
_entity.id
_entity.type
_entity.pdbx_description
1 polymer ?
#
loop_
_entity_poly.entity_id
_entity_poly.type
_entity_poly.pdbx_seq_one_letter_code
_entity_poly.pdbx_strand_id
1 'polypeptide(L)'
;MRILLLVTAFNGLSQRAWCALREAGHDVGVQLATSASDMIAGVRAAGPELILCPFLKDRVPAEIWQHWRTVIIHPGPAGDRGPSSLDWAIAERAHVWGVTALQAVEEMDAGPIWATRTFAMPAAPPRKSSLYHGPVADAALDCMFEVVAKAADAEFEPTPADQAPAEAPGARPRPLMTQEDRAFDWSDSTERILRRIRAADGAPGVRTEIAGLPVFAYDATPGLARHPRPGALLGRRQGAVLIGTGDGALWVGHLRAEKIKLPATVLLGKRLKGVPQSPLPIGVEPETPHAYRQVRYRRTGRIGWLAFDFYNGAMAAGHCRRLLAGLRHAAAQDTEVLVLRGGTDAFSNGIHLNVIEAAADPAGSAWANIRAINDVCREIVTCTRQVVISAYAGSAGAGGVMLGLGADIVAARAGIVLNPYYEMGLYGSELHTFTLPRRVGEEQAQRLIDDRLPVSADHAAMLGLVDEVGPRHPEAYTQWLTDLAERESEPRAARRRRQAKARRLAAERVPLEVFETRELAEMSRDMFGDRSGFAAARHDFVTKARATSTPERLRFAAPAPVTRIAERRPAVRPAVPLSA
;
A
#
# COMPACT_ATOMS: atom_id res chain seq x y z
N MET A 1 -10.68 12.42 23.90
CA MET A 1 -11.44 11.16 23.94
C MET A 1 -10.49 9.99 23.81
N ARG A 2 -10.80 8.90 24.51
CA ARG A 2 -10.16 7.59 24.45
C ARG A 2 -10.92 6.71 23.47
N ILE A 3 -10.34 6.52 22.29
CA ILE A 3 -10.97 5.88 21.13
C ILE A 3 -10.32 4.51 20.91
N LEU A 4 -11.13 3.45 20.84
CA LEU A 4 -10.66 2.12 20.49
C LEU A 4 -11.02 1.79 19.04
N LEU A 5 -10.01 1.45 18.23
CA LEU A 5 -10.21 0.86 16.91
C LEU A 5 -10.38 -0.66 17.05
N LEU A 6 -11.59 -1.16 16.85
CA LEU A 6 -11.87 -2.61 16.84
C LEU A 6 -11.84 -3.13 15.40
N VAL A 7 -10.83 -3.94 15.06
CA VAL A 7 -10.53 -4.27 13.66
C VAL A 7 -10.15 -5.73 13.44
N THR A 8 -10.54 -6.33 12.32
CA THR A 8 -10.07 -7.69 11.95
C THR A 8 -8.58 -7.69 11.61
N ALA A 9 -8.08 -6.60 11.04
CA ALA A 9 -6.66 -6.38 10.81
C ALA A 9 -6.34 -4.89 10.91
N PHE A 10 -5.11 -4.56 11.32
CA PHE A 10 -4.60 -3.19 11.30
C PHE A 10 -4.18 -2.79 9.88
N ASN A 11 -5.18 -2.73 8.98
CA ASN A 11 -5.01 -2.50 7.55
C ASN A 11 -4.77 -1.00 7.24
N GLY A 12 -4.61 -0.67 5.95
CA GLY A 12 -4.33 0.71 5.53
C GLY A 12 -5.36 1.76 5.97
N LEU A 13 -6.65 1.40 6.07
CA LEU A 13 -7.68 2.34 6.58
C LEU A 13 -7.55 2.51 8.10
N SER A 14 -7.39 1.41 8.83
CA SER A 14 -7.19 1.43 10.29
C SER A 14 -5.93 2.21 10.68
N GLN A 15 -4.83 2.05 9.94
CA GLN A 15 -3.59 2.80 10.15
C GLN A 15 -3.79 4.31 9.90
N ARG A 16 -4.46 4.66 8.80
CA ARG A 16 -4.78 6.06 8.50
C ARG A 16 -5.64 6.70 9.59
N ALA A 17 -6.68 6.00 10.06
CA ALA A 17 -7.52 6.44 11.16
C ALA A 17 -6.73 6.62 12.45
N TRP A 18 -5.87 5.64 12.78
CA TRP A 18 -5.02 5.68 13.96
C TRP A 18 -4.08 6.89 13.96
N CYS A 19 -3.39 7.16 12.84
CA CYS A 19 -2.52 8.34 12.74
C CYS A 19 -3.33 9.64 12.87
N ALA A 20 -4.39 9.79 12.06
CA ALA A 20 -5.14 11.04 11.97
C ALA A 20 -5.84 11.41 13.29
N LEU A 21 -6.42 10.42 14.00
CA LEU A 21 -7.08 10.67 15.29
C LEU A 21 -6.08 11.01 16.40
N ARG A 22 -4.89 10.40 16.40
CA ARG A 22 -3.83 10.76 17.36
C ARG A 22 -3.25 12.14 17.10
N GLU A 23 -3.06 12.49 15.84
CA GLU A 23 -2.62 13.83 15.42
C GLU A 23 -3.66 14.91 15.78
N ALA A 24 -4.94 14.54 15.83
CA ALA A 24 -6.01 15.39 16.36
C ALA A 24 -6.08 15.45 17.90
N GLY A 25 -5.14 14.81 18.61
CA GLY A 25 -5.04 14.88 20.07
C GLY A 25 -5.89 13.84 20.83
N HIS A 26 -6.38 12.80 20.17
CA HIS A 26 -7.09 11.71 20.84
C HIS A 26 -6.14 10.62 21.34
N ASP A 27 -6.52 9.94 22.42
CA ASP A 27 -5.84 8.72 22.87
C ASP A 27 -6.44 7.54 22.10
N VAL A 28 -5.65 6.87 21.26
CA VAL A 28 -6.15 5.86 20.31
C VAL A 28 -5.40 4.54 20.50
N GLY A 29 -6.16 3.52 20.86
CA GLY A 29 -5.72 2.13 20.93
C GLY A 29 -6.38 1.27 19.84
N VAL A 30 -5.85 0.07 19.64
CA VAL A 30 -6.37 -0.93 18.70
C VAL A 30 -6.68 -2.22 19.44
N GLN A 31 -7.77 -2.88 19.07
CA GLN A 31 -8.08 -4.25 19.45
C GLN A 31 -8.33 -5.08 18.19
N LEU A 32 -7.62 -6.19 18.04
CA LEU A 32 -7.85 -7.13 16.95
C LEU A 32 -9.06 -8.02 17.25
N ALA A 33 -9.92 -8.23 16.25
CA ALA A 33 -11.07 -9.12 16.31
C ALA A 33 -10.66 -10.58 16.09
N THR A 34 -10.09 -11.19 17.13
CA THR A 34 -9.60 -12.58 17.12
C THR A 34 -10.67 -13.59 17.51
N SER A 35 -11.42 -13.33 18.58
CA SER A 35 -12.56 -14.13 19.03
C SER A 35 -13.56 -13.25 19.79
N ALA A 36 -14.80 -13.73 19.99
CA ALA A 36 -15.80 -12.98 20.74
C ALA A 36 -15.34 -12.68 22.18
N SER A 37 -14.76 -13.68 22.87
CA SER A 37 -14.22 -13.53 24.22
C SER A 37 -13.07 -12.53 24.27
N ASP A 38 -12.16 -12.56 23.30
CA ASP A 38 -11.02 -11.64 23.26
C ASP A 38 -11.45 -10.21 22.98
N MET A 39 -12.46 -10.02 22.12
CA MET A 39 -13.02 -8.70 21.86
C MET A 39 -13.66 -8.11 23.12
N ILE A 40 -14.48 -8.89 23.82
CA ILE A 40 -15.13 -8.45 25.07
C ILE A 40 -14.08 -8.10 26.13
N ALA A 41 -13.12 -9.01 26.37
CA ALA A 41 -12.07 -8.79 27.36
C ALA A 41 -11.19 -7.58 26.99
N GLY A 42 -10.83 -7.44 25.71
CA GLY A 42 -10.03 -6.33 25.20
C GLY A 42 -10.74 -4.98 25.33
N VAL A 43 -12.02 -4.91 24.98
CA VAL A 43 -12.84 -3.68 25.14
C VAL A 43 -12.99 -3.32 26.61
N ARG A 44 -13.31 -4.29 27.48
CA ARG A 44 -13.48 -4.05 28.91
C ARG A 44 -12.19 -3.55 29.55
N ALA A 45 -11.05 -4.14 29.22
CA ALA A 45 -9.74 -3.71 29.72
C ALA A 45 -9.34 -2.33 29.15
N ALA A 46 -9.72 -2.04 27.91
CA ALA A 46 -9.49 -0.76 27.27
C ALA A 46 -10.29 0.38 27.90
N GLY A 47 -11.53 0.14 28.34
CA GLY A 47 -12.43 1.18 28.85
C GLY A 47 -12.58 2.39 27.91
N PRO A 48 -12.94 2.20 26.62
CA PRO A 48 -13.03 3.30 25.67
C PRO A 48 -14.27 4.16 25.89
N GLU A 49 -14.18 5.44 25.52
CA GLU A 49 -15.35 6.34 25.42
C GLU A 49 -16.11 6.11 24.10
N LEU A 50 -15.40 5.67 23.06
CA LEU A 50 -15.94 5.41 21.73
C LEU A 50 -15.19 4.25 21.07
N ILE A 51 -15.93 3.35 20.42
CA ILE A 51 -15.38 2.29 19.58
C ILE A 51 -15.67 2.63 18.12
N LEU A 52 -14.62 2.65 17.30
CA LEU A 52 -14.72 2.77 15.85
C LEU A 52 -14.28 1.46 15.20
N CYS A 53 -15.07 0.97 14.25
CA CYS A 53 -14.80 -0.26 13.52
C CYS A 53 -14.54 0.04 12.04
N PRO A 54 -13.34 0.53 11.66
CA PRO A 54 -13.01 0.87 10.27
C PRO A 54 -12.89 -0.35 9.35
N PHE A 55 -12.66 -1.54 9.90
CA PHE A 55 -12.55 -2.77 9.12
C PHE A 55 -12.86 -4.01 9.97
N LEU A 56 -14.04 -4.61 9.78
CA LEU A 56 -14.45 -5.85 10.43
C LEU A 56 -14.96 -6.87 9.42
N LYS A 57 -14.65 -8.14 9.67
CA LYS A 57 -15.26 -9.31 9.02
C LYS A 57 -16.17 -10.09 9.96
N ASP A 58 -15.88 -10.04 11.25
CA ASP A 58 -16.63 -10.72 12.29
C ASP A 58 -17.66 -9.75 12.88
N ARG A 59 -18.79 -10.29 13.35
CA ARG A 59 -19.79 -9.51 14.08
C ARG A 59 -19.22 -9.03 15.41
N VAL A 60 -19.58 -7.81 15.80
CA VAL A 60 -19.30 -7.29 17.15
C VAL A 60 -20.25 -7.98 18.14
N PRO A 61 -19.75 -8.60 19.23
CA PRO A 61 -20.59 -9.18 20.27
C PRO A 61 -21.59 -8.18 20.86
N ALA A 62 -22.81 -8.65 21.16
CA ALA A 62 -23.87 -7.85 21.78
C ALA A 62 -23.43 -7.13 23.05
N GLU A 63 -22.67 -7.83 23.91
CA GLU A 63 -22.12 -7.26 25.13
C GLU A 63 -21.29 -6.00 24.88
N ILE A 64 -20.62 -5.87 23.74
CA ILE A 64 -19.82 -4.70 23.42
C ILE A 64 -20.72 -3.52 23.02
N TRP A 65 -21.54 -3.68 21.99
CA TRP A 65 -22.30 -2.54 21.45
C TRP A 65 -23.49 -2.13 22.32
N GLN A 66 -23.94 -2.99 23.25
CA GLN A 66 -24.96 -2.64 24.25
C GLN A 66 -24.40 -1.80 25.41
N HIS A 67 -23.10 -1.86 25.69
CA HIS A 67 -22.48 -1.15 26.82
C HIS A 67 -21.52 -0.03 26.40
N TRP A 68 -20.93 -0.12 25.20
CA TRP A 68 -20.03 0.89 24.64
C TRP A 68 -20.56 1.39 23.30
N ARG A 69 -20.59 2.72 23.14
CA ARG A 69 -20.93 3.36 21.88
C ARG A 69 -19.99 2.86 20.78
N THR A 70 -20.55 2.09 19.85
CA THR A 70 -19.80 1.38 18.82
C THR A 70 -20.30 1.78 17.44
N VAL A 71 -19.41 2.32 16.62
CA VAL A 71 -19.73 2.81 15.27
C VAL A 71 -18.93 2.04 14.23
N ILE A 72 -19.63 1.45 13.28
CA ILE A 72 -19.11 0.67 12.15
C ILE A 72 -19.00 1.56 10.92
N ILE A 73 -17.83 1.50 10.26
CA ILE A 73 -17.62 2.21 9.00
C ILE A 73 -17.95 1.25 7.85
N HIS A 74 -19.11 1.47 7.24
CA HIS A 74 -19.61 0.70 6.11
C HIS A 74 -19.16 1.32 4.79
N PRO A 75 -18.48 0.60 3.88
CA PRO A 75 -18.03 1.13 2.59
C PRO A 75 -19.16 1.19 1.54
N GLY A 76 -20.32 1.70 1.96
CA GLY A 76 -21.50 1.92 1.15
C GLY A 76 -22.26 3.19 1.60
N PRO A 77 -23.01 3.84 0.70
CA PRO A 77 -23.86 4.99 1.03
C PRO A 77 -25.05 4.57 1.91
N ALA A 78 -25.76 5.55 2.48
CA ALA A 78 -26.95 5.29 3.28
C ALA A 78 -27.96 4.40 2.52
N GLY A 79 -28.47 3.37 3.18
CA GLY A 79 -29.36 2.36 2.60
C GLY A 79 -28.65 1.15 1.96
N ASP A 80 -27.36 1.22 1.66
CA ASP A 80 -26.57 0.06 1.26
C ASP A 80 -26.25 -0.82 2.49
N ARG A 81 -26.39 -2.13 2.35
CA ARG A 81 -26.07 -3.10 3.42
C ARG A 81 -25.40 -4.33 2.83
N GLY A 82 -24.50 -4.95 3.58
CA GLY A 82 -23.95 -6.27 3.28
C GLY A 82 -22.46 -6.29 2.95
N PRO A 83 -21.85 -7.49 2.85
CA PRO A 83 -20.41 -7.67 2.93
C PRO A 83 -19.66 -7.45 1.61
N SER A 84 -20.34 -7.05 0.53
CA SER A 84 -19.77 -6.93 -0.83
C SER A 84 -20.13 -5.62 -1.53
N SER A 85 -20.36 -4.55 -0.75
CA SER A 85 -20.76 -3.23 -1.22
C SER A 85 -19.94 -2.69 -2.40
N LEU A 86 -18.62 -2.65 -2.27
CA LEU A 86 -17.74 -2.15 -3.34
C LEU A 86 -17.70 -3.07 -4.56
N ASP A 87 -17.84 -4.38 -4.35
CA ASP A 87 -17.91 -5.37 -5.43
C ASP A 87 -19.16 -5.12 -6.30
N TRP A 88 -20.31 -4.95 -5.66
CA TRP A 88 -21.56 -4.62 -6.33
C TRP A 88 -21.51 -3.24 -6.97
N ALA A 89 -21.02 -2.21 -6.29
CA ALA A 89 -20.91 -0.86 -6.84
C ALA A 89 -20.11 -0.83 -8.15
N ILE A 90 -18.97 -1.53 -8.18
CA ILE A 90 -18.14 -1.63 -9.38
C ILE A 90 -18.86 -2.45 -10.45
N ALA A 91 -19.44 -3.61 -10.11
CA ALA A 91 -20.10 -4.52 -11.05
C ALA A 91 -21.37 -3.94 -11.67
N GLU A 92 -22.16 -3.19 -10.91
CA GLU A 92 -23.43 -2.55 -11.31
C GLU A 92 -23.24 -1.18 -11.97
N ARG A 93 -21.98 -0.72 -12.15
CA ARG A 93 -21.66 0.57 -12.78
C ARG A 93 -22.24 1.77 -12.02
N ALA A 94 -22.18 1.75 -10.69
CA ALA A 94 -22.60 2.90 -9.89
C ALA A 94 -21.83 4.16 -10.33
N HIS A 95 -22.53 5.28 -10.50
CA HIS A 95 -21.94 6.58 -10.84
C HIS A 95 -21.56 7.40 -9.61
N VAL A 96 -22.29 7.19 -8.51
CA VAL A 96 -22.06 7.77 -7.19
C VAL A 96 -22.04 6.62 -6.20
N TRP A 97 -21.09 6.67 -5.26
CA TRP A 97 -21.02 5.75 -4.14
C TRP A 97 -20.76 6.53 -2.85
N GLY A 98 -20.54 5.83 -1.73
CA GLY A 98 -20.29 6.51 -0.47
C GLY A 98 -19.81 5.59 0.64
N VAL A 99 -19.68 6.19 1.82
CA VAL A 99 -19.34 5.55 3.09
C VAL A 99 -20.34 6.03 4.14
N THR A 100 -20.73 5.13 5.02
CA THR A 100 -21.67 5.42 6.10
C THR A 100 -21.10 4.96 7.43
N ALA A 101 -21.14 5.82 8.43
CA ALA A 101 -20.85 5.47 9.82
C ALA A 101 -22.17 5.10 10.51
N LEU A 102 -22.30 3.83 10.89
CA LEU A 102 -23.52 3.23 11.42
C LEU A 102 -23.30 2.79 12.86
N GLN A 103 -24.26 3.03 13.75
CA GLN A 103 -24.21 2.45 15.08
C GLN A 103 -24.38 0.93 15.01
N ALA A 104 -23.61 0.18 15.79
CA ALA A 104 -23.76 -1.26 15.87
C ALA A 104 -25.10 -1.62 16.56
N VAL A 105 -25.86 -2.50 15.92
CA VAL A 105 -27.10 -3.12 16.40
C VAL A 105 -27.09 -4.61 16.01
N GLU A 106 -28.11 -5.37 16.43
CA GLU A 106 -28.21 -6.81 16.13
C GLU A 106 -28.27 -7.11 14.61
N GLU A 107 -29.08 -6.34 13.89
CA GLU A 107 -29.20 -6.46 12.44
C GLU A 107 -27.99 -5.81 11.72
N MET A 108 -27.43 -6.54 10.75
CA MET A 108 -26.22 -6.11 10.02
C MET A 108 -26.48 -4.83 9.21
N ASP A 109 -25.62 -3.83 9.40
CA ASP A 109 -25.63 -2.54 8.70
C ASP A 109 -26.99 -1.80 8.76
N ALA A 110 -27.76 -2.03 9.83
CA ALA A 110 -29.12 -1.50 9.98
C ALA A 110 -29.26 -0.41 11.06
N GLY A 111 -28.20 -0.14 11.82
CA GLY A 111 -28.27 0.78 12.93
C GLY A 111 -28.36 2.26 12.50
N PRO A 112 -28.71 3.16 13.44
CA PRO A 112 -28.76 4.59 13.20
C PRO A 112 -27.47 5.16 12.60
N ILE A 113 -27.63 6.13 11.70
CA ILE A 113 -26.55 6.76 10.95
C ILE A 113 -25.97 7.94 11.73
N TRP A 114 -24.66 7.88 11.94
CA TRP A 114 -23.89 8.96 12.56
C TRP A 114 -23.40 9.97 11.52
N ALA A 115 -22.92 9.50 10.38
CA ALA A 115 -22.40 10.33 9.30
C ALA A 115 -22.46 9.57 7.97
N THR A 116 -22.59 10.30 6.87
CA THR A 116 -22.44 9.75 5.52
C THR A 116 -21.63 10.70 4.64
N ARG A 117 -20.91 10.14 3.68
CA ARG A 117 -20.17 10.88 2.65
C ARG A 117 -20.34 10.16 1.32
N THR A 118 -20.71 10.91 0.29
CA THR A 118 -20.79 10.42 -1.08
C THR A 118 -19.61 10.92 -1.91
N PHE A 119 -19.27 10.17 -2.96
CA PHE A 119 -18.25 10.55 -3.93
C PHE A 119 -18.60 10.01 -5.32
N ALA A 120 -18.12 10.71 -6.35
CA ALA A 120 -18.24 10.24 -7.72
C ALA A 120 -17.37 8.99 -7.94
N MET A 121 -17.94 7.98 -8.59
CA MET A 121 -17.20 6.81 -9.02
C MET A 121 -16.34 7.16 -10.25
N PRO A 122 -15.11 6.62 -10.35
CA PRO A 122 -14.28 6.83 -11.53
C PRO A 122 -14.97 6.38 -12.82
N ALA A 123 -14.79 7.15 -13.90
CA ALA A 123 -15.42 6.85 -15.20
C ALA A 123 -15.00 5.48 -15.77
N ALA A 124 -13.72 5.13 -15.64
CA ALA A 124 -13.25 3.78 -15.93
C ALA A 124 -13.42 2.88 -14.69
N PRO A 125 -13.78 1.60 -14.86
CA PRO A 125 -14.02 0.70 -13.72
C PRO A 125 -12.75 0.62 -12.85
N PRO A 126 -12.75 1.06 -11.58
CA PRO A 126 -11.56 1.04 -10.74
C PRO A 126 -11.29 -0.39 -10.22
N ARG A 127 -10.03 -0.70 -9.91
CA ARG A 127 -9.75 -1.88 -9.05
C ARG A 127 -10.36 -1.61 -7.68
N LYS A 128 -11.02 -2.61 -7.09
CA LYS A 128 -11.64 -2.47 -5.77
C LYS A 128 -10.65 -2.01 -4.69
N SER A 129 -9.44 -2.55 -4.69
CA SER A 129 -8.38 -2.12 -3.77
C SER A 129 -8.01 -0.64 -3.93
N SER A 130 -7.90 -0.15 -5.16
CA SER A 130 -7.61 1.27 -5.44
C SER A 130 -8.74 2.18 -4.97
N LEU A 131 -10.00 1.76 -5.19
CA LEU A 131 -11.18 2.49 -4.71
C LEU A 131 -11.22 2.53 -3.17
N TYR A 132 -10.94 1.40 -2.52
CA TYR A 132 -10.89 1.27 -1.06
C TYR A 132 -9.80 2.16 -0.43
N HIS A 133 -8.60 2.18 -1.01
CA HIS A 133 -7.47 2.97 -0.49
C HIS A 133 -7.50 4.46 -0.87
N GLY A 134 -8.32 4.83 -1.85
CA GLY A 134 -8.53 6.21 -2.30
C GLY A 134 -9.84 6.79 -1.73
N PRO A 135 -10.87 7.06 -2.57
CA PRO A 135 -12.07 7.80 -2.16
C PRO A 135 -12.80 7.21 -0.95
N VAL A 136 -12.88 5.88 -0.83
CA VAL A 136 -13.54 5.23 0.33
C VAL A 136 -12.80 5.55 1.63
N ALA A 137 -11.47 5.46 1.64
CA ALA A 137 -10.69 5.74 2.84
C ALA A 137 -10.67 7.24 3.21
N ASP A 138 -10.80 8.13 2.22
CA ASP A 138 -10.96 9.56 2.47
C ASP A 138 -12.34 9.85 3.10
N ALA A 139 -13.42 9.37 2.47
CA ALA A 139 -14.78 9.50 2.99
C ALA A 139 -14.97 8.85 4.38
N ALA A 140 -14.32 7.72 4.62
CA ALA A 140 -14.32 7.04 5.91
C ALA A 140 -13.66 7.88 7.01
N LEU A 141 -12.54 8.55 6.73
CA LEU A 141 -11.89 9.44 7.69
C LEU A 141 -12.80 10.62 8.03
N ASP A 142 -13.41 11.25 7.03
CA ASP A 142 -14.33 12.37 7.25
C ASP A 142 -15.52 11.95 8.12
N CYS A 143 -16.10 10.77 7.84
CA CYS A 143 -17.15 10.19 8.67
C CYS A 143 -16.66 9.92 10.10
N MET A 144 -15.45 9.37 10.29
CA MET A 144 -14.91 9.10 11.63
C MET A 144 -14.67 10.38 12.43
N PHE A 145 -14.15 11.44 11.82
CA PHE A 145 -14.00 12.74 12.50
C PHE A 145 -15.35 13.34 12.89
N GLU A 146 -16.36 13.25 12.01
CA GLU A 146 -17.71 13.70 12.32
C GLU A 146 -18.33 12.88 13.46
N VAL A 147 -18.14 11.56 13.46
CA VAL A 147 -18.57 10.67 14.55
C VAL A 147 -17.92 11.09 15.86
N VAL A 148 -16.62 11.36 15.87
CA VAL A 148 -15.91 11.77 17.10
C VAL A 148 -16.42 13.12 17.60
N ALA A 149 -16.63 14.10 16.72
CA ALA A 149 -17.19 15.39 17.08
C ALA A 149 -18.60 15.25 17.66
N LYS A 150 -19.47 14.47 17.02
CA LYS A 150 -20.84 14.16 17.49
C LYS A 150 -20.83 13.38 18.79
N ALA A 151 -19.89 12.46 18.98
CA ALA A 151 -19.82 11.63 20.17
C ALA A 151 -19.40 12.42 21.41
N ALA A 152 -18.75 13.57 21.24
CA ALA A 152 -18.43 14.50 22.31
C ALA A 152 -19.66 15.32 22.78
N ASP A 153 -20.72 15.38 21.96
CA ASP A 153 -22.00 15.98 22.34
C ASP A 153 -22.88 14.91 23.02
N ALA A 154 -23.28 15.17 24.27
CA ALA A 154 -24.10 14.26 25.04
C ALA A 154 -25.56 14.21 24.55
N GLU A 155 -26.03 15.28 23.92
CA GLU A 155 -27.41 15.43 23.42
C GLU A 155 -27.55 14.91 21.98
N PHE A 156 -26.45 14.54 21.33
CA PHE A 156 -26.51 14.05 19.96
C PHE A 156 -27.15 12.67 19.89
N GLU A 157 -28.21 12.57 19.08
CA GLU A 157 -28.82 11.30 18.67
C GLU A 157 -28.57 11.03 17.17
N PRO A 158 -28.11 9.83 16.80
CA PRO A 158 -27.92 9.44 15.40
C PRO A 158 -29.26 9.28 14.68
N THR A 159 -29.27 9.58 13.37
CA THR A 159 -30.48 9.54 12.55
C THR A 159 -30.91 8.09 12.29
N PRO A 160 -32.18 7.70 12.53
CA PRO A 160 -32.68 6.39 12.14
C PRO A 160 -32.42 6.07 10.66
N ALA A 161 -32.02 4.84 10.35
CA ALA A 161 -31.55 4.47 9.00
C ALA A 161 -32.65 4.61 7.92
N ASP A 162 -33.92 4.47 8.30
CA ASP A 162 -35.10 4.65 7.45
C ASP A 162 -35.46 6.13 7.19
N GLN A 163 -34.91 7.04 7.98
CA GLN A 163 -35.10 8.50 7.86
C GLN A 163 -33.91 9.18 7.19
N ALA A 164 -32.81 8.45 6.95
CA ALA A 164 -31.63 9.01 6.32
C ALA A 164 -31.86 9.32 4.82
N PRO A 165 -31.36 10.46 4.32
CA PRO A 165 -31.54 10.82 2.93
C PRO A 165 -30.80 9.83 2.00
N ALA A 166 -31.47 9.39 0.95
CA ALA A 166 -30.88 8.54 -0.07
C ALA A 166 -30.06 9.40 -1.07
N GLU A 167 -28.82 9.73 -0.70
CA GLU A 167 -27.94 10.57 -1.53
C GLU A 167 -27.32 9.83 -2.74
N ALA A 168 -27.29 8.50 -2.71
CA ALA A 168 -26.79 7.66 -3.79
C ALA A 168 -27.90 6.78 -4.37
N PRO A 169 -28.30 6.98 -5.64
CA PRO A 169 -29.34 6.19 -6.28
C PRO A 169 -29.01 4.69 -6.28
N GLY A 170 -30.01 3.85 -5.96
CA GLY A 170 -29.87 2.39 -6.01
C GLY A 170 -29.14 1.76 -4.82
N ALA A 171 -28.86 2.52 -3.76
CA ALA A 171 -28.44 1.98 -2.47
C ALA A 171 -29.55 1.09 -1.89
N ARG A 172 -29.21 -0.16 -1.57
CA ARG A 172 -30.14 -1.17 -1.06
C ARG A 172 -29.37 -2.28 -0.35
N PRO A 173 -30.03 -3.11 0.48
CA PRO A 173 -29.42 -4.33 0.98
C PRO A 173 -28.99 -5.26 -0.15
N ARG A 174 -27.77 -5.78 -0.07
CA ARG A 174 -27.17 -6.67 -1.08
C ARG A 174 -26.60 -7.93 -0.44
N PRO A 175 -26.74 -9.09 -1.09
CA PRO A 175 -26.16 -10.33 -0.59
C PRO A 175 -24.62 -10.33 -0.75
N LEU A 176 -23.98 -11.30 -0.11
CA LEU A 176 -22.59 -11.64 -0.40
C LEU A 176 -22.45 -11.98 -1.89
N MET A 177 -21.55 -11.30 -2.61
CA MET A 177 -21.31 -11.59 -4.03
C MET A 177 -20.50 -12.89 -4.18
N THR A 178 -21.14 -13.91 -4.73
CA THR A 178 -20.58 -15.25 -4.94
C THR A 178 -19.62 -15.30 -6.13
N GLN A 179 -19.00 -16.46 -6.39
CA GLN A 179 -18.23 -16.64 -7.62
C GLN A 179 -19.12 -16.79 -8.86
N GLU A 180 -20.35 -17.25 -8.71
CA GLU A 180 -21.34 -17.32 -9.80
C GLU A 180 -21.70 -15.90 -10.26
N ASP A 181 -21.94 -14.98 -9.32
CA ASP A 181 -22.16 -13.56 -9.64
C ASP A 181 -20.96 -12.89 -10.34
N ARG A 182 -19.75 -13.43 -10.14
CA ARG A 182 -18.50 -12.89 -10.71
C ARG A 182 -18.14 -13.52 -12.05
N ALA A 183 -18.81 -14.60 -12.43
CA ALA A 183 -18.48 -15.37 -13.60
C ALA A 183 -18.61 -14.52 -14.88
N PHE A 184 -17.73 -14.81 -15.83
CA PHE A 184 -17.77 -14.28 -17.18
C PHE A 184 -17.30 -15.39 -18.12
N ASP A 185 -17.71 -15.29 -19.39
CA ASP A 185 -17.12 -16.08 -20.46
C ASP A 185 -16.06 -15.23 -21.17
N TRP A 186 -14.97 -15.83 -21.66
CA TRP A 186 -13.95 -15.05 -22.38
C TRP A 186 -14.50 -14.43 -23.68
N SER A 187 -15.62 -14.91 -24.22
CA SER A 187 -16.34 -14.30 -25.35
C SER A 187 -17.14 -13.05 -24.97
N ASP A 188 -17.28 -12.73 -23.68
CA ASP A 188 -17.82 -11.45 -23.23
C ASP A 188 -16.94 -10.29 -23.71
N SER A 189 -17.54 -9.08 -23.77
CA SER A 189 -16.78 -7.85 -24.05
C SER A 189 -15.63 -7.64 -23.06
N THR A 190 -14.54 -7.05 -23.56
CA THR A 190 -13.35 -6.64 -22.79
C THR A 190 -13.75 -5.87 -21.55
N GLU A 191 -14.69 -4.95 -21.70
CA GLU A 191 -15.15 -4.04 -20.65
C GLU A 191 -15.88 -4.79 -19.52
N ARG A 192 -16.74 -5.76 -19.87
CA ARG A 192 -17.45 -6.60 -18.91
C ARG A 192 -16.48 -7.45 -18.10
N ILE A 193 -15.55 -8.13 -18.78
CA ILE A 193 -14.55 -8.98 -18.13
C ILE A 193 -13.66 -8.15 -17.22
N LEU A 194 -13.17 -7.00 -17.71
CA LEU A 194 -12.35 -6.07 -16.95
C LEU A 194 -13.04 -5.64 -15.66
N ARG A 195 -14.31 -5.24 -15.74
CA ARG A 195 -15.09 -4.81 -14.57
C ARG A 195 -15.24 -5.93 -13.55
N ARG A 196 -15.57 -7.15 -13.98
CA ARG A 196 -15.70 -8.31 -13.08
C ARG A 196 -14.39 -8.58 -12.34
N ILE A 197 -13.27 -8.61 -13.07
CA ILE A 197 -11.94 -8.82 -12.46
C ILE A 197 -11.63 -7.68 -11.48
N ARG A 198 -11.85 -6.43 -11.88
CA ARG A 198 -11.56 -5.25 -11.05
C ARG A 198 -12.43 -5.14 -9.80
N ALA A 199 -13.70 -5.56 -9.85
CA ALA A 199 -14.60 -5.64 -8.70
C ALA A 199 -14.11 -6.65 -7.64
N ALA A 200 -13.39 -7.69 -8.05
CA ALA A 200 -12.82 -8.70 -7.15
C ALA A 200 -11.31 -8.51 -6.91
N ASP A 201 -10.71 -7.42 -7.40
CA ASP A 201 -9.27 -7.17 -7.28
C ASP A 201 -8.89 -6.80 -5.83
N GLY A 202 -7.70 -7.22 -5.40
CA GLY A 202 -7.33 -7.35 -4.00
C GLY A 202 -7.78 -8.70 -3.43
N ALA A 203 -9.09 -8.89 -3.28
CA ALA A 203 -9.74 -10.14 -2.87
C ALA A 203 -11.25 -10.12 -3.27
N PRO A 204 -11.90 -11.26 -3.58
CA PRO A 204 -11.38 -12.63 -3.57
C PRO A 204 -10.71 -13.07 -4.88
N GLY A 205 -10.69 -12.22 -5.91
CA GLY A 205 -10.39 -12.56 -7.30
C GLY A 205 -11.59 -13.21 -8.00
N VAL A 206 -11.52 -13.28 -9.33
CA VAL A 206 -12.55 -13.94 -10.15
C VAL A 206 -12.05 -15.29 -10.61
N ARG A 207 -12.79 -16.36 -10.29
CA ARG A 207 -12.51 -17.71 -10.78
C ARG A 207 -12.70 -17.76 -12.30
N THR A 208 -11.69 -18.26 -12.99
CA THR A 208 -11.66 -18.45 -14.45
C THR A 208 -10.70 -19.59 -14.79
N GLU A 209 -10.60 -19.93 -16.07
CA GLU A 209 -9.59 -20.84 -16.60
C GLU A 209 -8.67 -20.10 -17.58
N ILE A 210 -7.36 -20.28 -17.42
CA ILE A 210 -6.35 -19.75 -18.34
C ILE A 210 -5.36 -20.86 -18.68
N ALA A 211 -5.21 -21.19 -19.96
CA ALA A 211 -4.36 -22.27 -20.45
C ALA A 211 -4.62 -23.64 -19.77
N GLY A 212 -5.90 -23.97 -19.56
CA GLY A 212 -6.33 -25.22 -18.91
C GLY A 212 -6.09 -25.26 -17.40
N LEU A 213 -5.81 -24.12 -16.76
CA LEU A 213 -5.57 -24.04 -15.32
C LEU A 213 -6.67 -23.22 -14.64
N PRO A 214 -7.43 -23.81 -13.69
CA PRO A 214 -8.36 -23.09 -12.84
C PRO A 214 -7.60 -22.11 -11.93
N VAL A 215 -7.95 -20.83 -12.01
CA VAL A 215 -7.26 -19.76 -11.28
C VAL A 215 -8.25 -18.67 -10.86
N PHE A 216 -7.82 -17.83 -9.93
CA PHE A 216 -8.43 -16.53 -9.67
C PHE A 216 -7.60 -15.44 -10.36
N ALA A 217 -8.24 -14.60 -11.18
CA ALA A 217 -7.60 -13.51 -11.90
C ALA A 217 -7.65 -12.17 -11.14
N TYR A 218 -6.58 -11.38 -11.30
CA TYR A 218 -6.38 -10.05 -10.71
C TYR A 218 -5.57 -9.16 -11.67
N ASP A 219 -5.48 -7.87 -11.35
CA ASP A 219 -4.57 -6.94 -12.01
C ASP A 219 -4.82 -6.84 -13.52
N ALA A 220 -6.10 -6.69 -13.86
CA ALA A 220 -6.55 -6.60 -15.24
C ALA A 220 -6.43 -5.16 -15.79
N THR A 221 -5.82 -5.05 -16.97
CA THR A 221 -5.71 -3.80 -17.73
C THR A 221 -6.07 -4.04 -19.19
N PRO A 222 -6.68 -3.05 -19.89
CA PRO A 222 -6.94 -3.14 -21.32
C PRO A 222 -5.68 -3.50 -22.12
N GLY A 223 -5.83 -4.42 -23.06
CA GLY A 223 -4.82 -4.77 -24.04
C GLY A 223 -5.34 -4.52 -25.46
N LEU A 224 -4.44 -4.60 -26.43
CA LEU A 224 -4.77 -4.42 -27.84
C LEU A 224 -4.52 -5.72 -28.59
N ALA A 225 -5.56 -6.18 -29.30
CA ALA A 225 -5.48 -7.25 -30.26
C ALA A 225 -6.62 -7.11 -31.28
N ARG A 226 -6.34 -7.35 -32.56
CA ARG A 226 -7.36 -7.31 -33.62
C ARG A 226 -7.92 -8.71 -33.81
N HIS A 227 -9.25 -8.85 -33.71
CA HIS A 227 -9.99 -10.11 -33.89
C HIS A 227 -9.36 -11.33 -33.19
N PRO A 228 -9.02 -11.23 -31.89
CA PRO A 228 -8.43 -12.37 -31.21
C PRO A 228 -9.46 -13.46 -30.97
N ARG A 229 -8.99 -14.70 -30.86
CA ARG A 229 -9.82 -15.79 -30.37
C ARG A 229 -10.06 -15.59 -28.85
N PRO A 230 -11.31 -15.55 -28.37
CA PRO A 230 -11.61 -15.48 -26.94
C PRO A 230 -10.87 -16.55 -26.13
N GLY A 231 -10.26 -16.15 -25.00
CA GLY A 231 -9.51 -17.01 -24.09
C GLY A 231 -8.10 -17.39 -24.58
N ALA A 232 -7.71 -17.03 -25.81
CA ALA A 232 -6.39 -17.36 -26.34
C ALA A 232 -5.29 -16.49 -25.71
N LEU A 233 -4.15 -17.11 -25.37
CA LEU A 233 -2.95 -16.40 -24.94
C LEU A 233 -2.23 -15.80 -26.14
N LEU A 234 -2.26 -14.47 -26.24
CA LEU A 234 -1.74 -13.72 -27.37
C LEU A 234 -0.30 -13.25 -27.17
N GLY A 235 0.12 -13.09 -25.91
CA GLY A 235 1.46 -12.65 -25.58
C GLY A 235 1.74 -12.57 -24.10
N ARG A 236 3.00 -12.30 -23.76
CA ARG A 236 3.46 -12.09 -22.38
C ARG A 236 4.41 -10.92 -22.28
N ARG A 237 4.34 -10.18 -21.17
CA ARG A 237 5.15 -8.99 -20.91
C ARG A 237 5.24 -8.73 -19.41
N GLN A 238 6.47 -8.55 -18.90
CA GLN A 238 6.73 -8.01 -17.55
C GLN A 238 5.87 -8.66 -16.44
N GLY A 239 5.76 -10.00 -16.43
CA GLY A 239 4.96 -10.72 -15.42
C GLY A 239 3.50 -10.99 -15.81
N ALA A 240 2.95 -10.28 -16.80
CA ALA A 240 1.57 -10.39 -17.25
C ALA A 240 1.43 -11.22 -18.53
N VAL A 241 0.21 -11.69 -18.78
CA VAL A 241 -0.21 -12.34 -20.02
C VAL A 241 -1.34 -11.58 -20.69
N LEU A 242 -1.35 -11.53 -22.01
CA LEU A 242 -2.39 -10.93 -22.83
C LEU A 242 -3.36 -12.02 -23.29
N ILE A 243 -4.64 -11.84 -23.01
CA ILE A 243 -5.69 -12.82 -23.28
C ILE A 243 -6.74 -12.19 -24.19
N GLY A 244 -7.13 -12.89 -25.26
CA GLY A 244 -8.21 -12.47 -26.15
C GLY A 244 -9.57 -12.47 -25.44
N THR A 245 -10.39 -11.47 -25.71
CA THR A 245 -11.78 -11.35 -25.26
C THR A 245 -12.71 -11.33 -26.48
N GLY A 246 -14.03 -11.17 -26.28
CA GLY A 246 -15.00 -11.12 -27.38
C GLY A 246 -14.77 -10.01 -28.41
N ASP A 247 -14.21 -8.88 -28.00
CA ASP A 247 -14.05 -7.67 -28.82
C ASP A 247 -12.64 -7.04 -28.76
N GLY A 248 -11.70 -7.66 -28.02
CA GLY A 248 -10.38 -7.07 -27.78
C GLY A 248 -9.49 -7.99 -26.96
N ALA A 249 -8.70 -7.43 -26.04
CA ALA A 249 -7.85 -8.25 -25.18
C ALA A 249 -7.62 -7.60 -23.81
N LEU A 250 -7.23 -8.41 -22.83
CA LEU A 250 -6.86 -7.98 -21.48
C LEU A 250 -5.48 -8.49 -21.10
N TRP A 251 -4.67 -7.59 -20.54
CA TRP A 251 -3.51 -7.98 -19.76
C TRP A 251 -3.98 -8.39 -18.38
N VAL A 252 -3.60 -9.61 -17.96
CA VAL A 252 -3.79 -10.11 -16.59
C VAL A 252 -2.42 -10.21 -15.94
N GLY A 253 -2.18 -9.35 -14.94
CA GLY A 253 -0.88 -9.26 -14.27
C GLY A 253 -0.65 -10.36 -13.24
N HIS A 254 -1.70 -10.78 -12.53
CA HIS A 254 -1.58 -11.67 -11.38
C HIS A 254 -2.65 -12.76 -11.35
N LEU A 255 -2.25 -13.95 -10.91
CA LEU A 255 -3.10 -15.13 -10.77
C LEU A 255 -2.92 -15.76 -9.39
N ARG A 256 -3.94 -16.48 -8.93
CA ARG A 256 -3.87 -17.35 -7.75
C ARG A 256 -4.53 -18.69 -8.07
N ALA A 257 -3.80 -19.80 -7.96
CA ALA A 257 -4.37 -21.15 -8.09
C ALA A 257 -4.89 -21.66 -6.74
N GLU A 258 -4.05 -21.55 -5.70
CA GLU A 258 -4.37 -21.95 -4.32
C GLU A 258 -4.42 -20.73 -3.39
N LYS A 259 -3.49 -20.61 -2.43
CA LYS A 259 -3.43 -19.52 -1.45
C LYS A 259 -2.59 -18.33 -1.94
N ILE A 260 -1.56 -18.59 -2.75
CA ILE A 260 -0.55 -17.59 -3.12
C ILE A 260 -0.91 -16.89 -4.43
N LYS A 261 -0.95 -15.56 -4.41
CA LYS A 261 -1.09 -14.72 -5.60
C LYS A 261 0.30 -14.44 -6.19
N LEU A 262 0.50 -14.74 -7.47
CA LEU A 262 1.79 -14.62 -8.18
C LEU A 262 1.62 -13.86 -9.50
N PRO A 263 2.69 -13.29 -10.07
CA PRO A 263 2.66 -12.81 -11.45
C PRO A 263 2.20 -13.92 -12.39
N ALA A 264 1.32 -13.59 -13.34
CA ALA A 264 0.69 -14.57 -14.22
C ALA A 264 1.72 -15.44 -14.95
N THR A 265 2.84 -14.86 -15.39
CA THR A 265 3.89 -15.63 -16.07
C THR A 265 4.65 -16.60 -15.17
N VAL A 266 4.75 -16.29 -13.88
CA VAL A 266 5.38 -17.18 -12.90
C VAL A 266 4.47 -18.38 -12.65
N LEU A 267 3.19 -18.13 -12.40
CA LEU A 267 2.21 -19.18 -12.10
C LEU A 267 1.95 -20.11 -13.29
N LEU A 268 1.83 -19.56 -14.50
CA LEU A 268 1.58 -20.38 -15.71
C LEU A 268 2.81 -21.17 -16.16
N GLY A 269 4.02 -20.67 -15.90
CA GLY A 269 5.28 -21.38 -16.13
C GLY A 269 5.36 -22.03 -17.51
N LYS A 270 5.50 -23.36 -17.55
CA LYS A 270 5.64 -24.16 -18.79
C LYS A 270 4.42 -24.04 -19.73
N ARG A 271 3.24 -23.66 -19.22
CA ARG A 271 2.03 -23.44 -20.04
C ARG A 271 2.17 -22.27 -21.02
N LEU A 272 3.19 -21.43 -20.85
CA LEU A 272 3.51 -20.33 -21.76
C LEU A 272 4.43 -20.73 -22.91
N LYS A 273 4.71 -22.03 -23.11
CA LYS A 273 5.49 -22.49 -24.27
C LYS A 273 4.81 -22.04 -25.56
N GLY A 274 5.55 -21.32 -26.41
CA GLY A 274 5.05 -20.79 -27.68
C GLY A 274 4.30 -19.44 -27.56
N VAL A 275 4.04 -18.94 -26.35
CA VAL A 275 3.41 -17.62 -26.16
C VAL A 275 4.44 -16.50 -26.43
N PRO A 276 4.18 -15.61 -27.42
CA PRO A 276 5.13 -14.57 -27.81
C PRO A 276 5.50 -13.64 -26.65
N GLN A 277 6.79 -13.33 -26.51
CA GLN A 277 7.23 -12.27 -25.62
C GLN A 277 7.14 -10.93 -26.36
N SER A 278 6.45 -9.96 -25.78
CA SER A 278 6.31 -8.61 -26.34
C SER A 278 7.10 -7.62 -25.46
N PRO A 279 8.43 -7.51 -25.62
CA PRO A 279 9.22 -6.56 -24.86
C PRO A 279 8.87 -5.12 -25.26
N LEU A 280 8.93 -4.19 -24.31
CA LEU A 280 8.86 -2.77 -24.57
C LEU A 280 10.09 -2.09 -23.97
N PRO A 281 10.94 -1.45 -24.80
CA PRO A 281 12.07 -0.68 -24.31
C PRO A 281 11.61 0.49 -23.41
N ILE A 282 12.44 0.84 -22.42
CA ILE A 282 12.10 1.85 -21.40
C ILE A 282 11.86 3.23 -22.01
N GLY A 283 12.69 3.65 -22.97
CA GLY A 283 12.67 4.99 -23.55
C GLY A 283 11.75 5.16 -24.77
N VAL A 284 11.03 4.12 -25.18
CA VAL A 284 10.10 4.20 -26.32
C VAL A 284 8.73 4.53 -25.77
N GLU A 285 8.18 5.72 -26.04
CA GLU A 285 6.75 5.93 -25.81
C GLU A 285 5.94 5.03 -26.75
N PRO A 286 5.00 4.23 -26.24
CA PRO A 286 4.21 3.38 -27.11
C PRO A 286 3.33 4.25 -28.00
N GLU A 287 3.11 3.81 -29.24
CA GLU A 287 2.14 4.42 -30.17
C GLU A 287 0.71 4.47 -29.59
N THR A 288 0.44 3.70 -28.53
CA THR A 288 -0.87 3.61 -27.89
C THR A 288 -0.77 3.91 -26.37
N PRO A 289 -1.62 4.82 -25.84
CA PRO A 289 -1.61 5.21 -24.42
C PRO A 289 -1.82 4.04 -23.45
N HIS A 290 -2.45 2.96 -23.92
CA HIS A 290 -2.88 1.80 -23.12
C HIS A 290 -1.91 0.61 -23.12
N ALA A 291 -0.70 0.75 -23.66
CA ALA A 291 0.26 -0.35 -23.63
C ALA A 291 0.66 -0.69 -22.17
N TYR A 292 0.32 -1.91 -21.72
CA TYR A 292 0.72 -2.39 -20.38
C TYR A 292 2.23 -2.29 -20.18
N ARG A 293 2.61 -1.59 -19.10
CA ARG A 293 3.99 -1.38 -18.65
C ARG A 293 4.01 -1.15 -17.15
N GLN A 294 5.00 -1.72 -16.49
CA GLN A 294 5.23 -1.52 -15.06
C GLN A 294 6.24 -0.40 -14.78
N VAL A 295 7.10 -0.04 -15.75
CA VAL A 295 8.09 1.04 -15.66
C VAL A 295 8.02 1.88 -16.93
N ARG A 296 7.94 3.20 -16.79
CA ARG A 296 7.81 4.16 -17.89
C ARG A 296 8.75 5.34 -17.65
N TYR A 297 9.57 5.66 -18.65
CA TYR A 297 10.31 6.92 -18.70
C TYR A 297 9.62 7.89 -19.66
N ARG A 298 9.56 9.17 -19.30
CA ARG A 298 9.14 10.27 -20.18
C ARG A 298 9.97 11.51 -19.86
N ARG A 299 10.33 12.29 -20.87
CA ARG A 299 11.00 13.59 -20.69
C ARG A 299 10.03 14.73 -20.93
N THR A 300 10.08 15.76 -20.09
CA THR A 300 9.42 17.05 -20.31
C THR A 300 10.42 18.17 -20.04
N GLY A 301 10.96 18.78 -21.10
CA GLY A 301 11.99 19.82 -20.98
C GLY A 301 13.23 19.31 -20.23
N ARG A 302 13.49 19.88 -19.05
CA ARG A 302 14.63 19.55 -18.18
C ARG A 302 14.34 18.46 -17.15
N ILE A 303 13.14 17.86 -17.17
CA ILE A 303 12.69 16.88 -16.18
C ILE A 303 12.55 15.51 -16.85
N GLY A 304 13.20 14.50 -16.26
CA GLY A 304 13.00 13.09 -16.56
C GLY A 304 12.03 12.47 -15.56
N TRP A 305 10.91 11.93 -16.04
CA TRP A 305 9.90 11.24 -15.25
C TRP A 305 10.08 9.74 -15.38
N LEU A 306 10.46 9.08 -14.29
CA LEU A 306 10.48 7.63 -14.18
C LEU A 306 9.34 7.17 -13.27
N ALA A 307 8.26 6.71 -13.87
CA ALA A 307 7.13 6.13 -13.16
C ALA A 307 7.27 4.60 -13.07
N PHE A 308 6.90 4.03 -11.93
CA PHE A 308 6.74 2.59 -11.77
C PHE A 308 5.46 2.25 -11.02
N ASP A 309 4.79 1.18 -11.44
CA ASP A 309 3.58 0.66 -10.81
C ASP A 309 3.70 -0.87 -10.73
N PHE A 310 4.07 -1.34 -9.55
CA PHE A 310 4.12 -2.76 -9.23
C PHE A 310 2.91 -3.10 -8.39
N TYR A 311 2.20 -4.15 -8.77
CA TYR A 311 0.98 -4.58 -8.09
C TYR A 311 1.23 -4.80 -6.58
N ASN A 312 0.38 -4.19 -5.74
CA ASN A 312 0.53 -4.13 -4.28
C ASN A 312 1.86 -3.53 -3.77
N GLY A 313 2.62 -2.84 -4.60
CA GLY A 313 3.94 -2.30 -4.25
C GLY A 313 5.02 -3.37 -4.03
N ALA A 314 4.74 -4.65 -4.32
CA ALA A 314 5.67 -5.76 -4.04
C ALA A 314 6.70 -5.91 -5.16
N MET A 315 7.99 -5.87 -4.82
CA MET A 315 9.08 -5.78 -5.79
C MET A 315 9.88 -7.07 -5.86
N ALA A 316 9.57 -7.97 -6.79
CA ALA A 316 10.41 -9.15 -7.04
C ALA A 316 11.76 -8.73 -7.65
N ALA A 317 12.79 -9.58 -7.59
CA ALA A 317 14.11 -9.27 -8.18
C ALA A 317 14.02 -8.79 -9.64
N GLY A 318 13.14 -9.39 -10.45
CA GLY A 318 12.89 -8.96 -11.82
C GLY A 318 12.24 -7.57 -11.94
N HIS A 319 11.39 -7.16 -10.99
CA HIS A 319 10.84 -5.81 -10.92
C HIS A 319 11.94 -4.80 -10.61
N CYS A 320 12.79 -5.10 -9.62
CA CYS A 320 13.89 -4.24 -9.20
C CYS A 320 14.89 -4.01 -10.33
N ARG A 321 15.30 -5.07 -11.05
CA ARG A 321 16.19 -4.95 -12.22
C ARG A 321 15.58 -4.10 -13.34
N ARG A 322 14.26 -4.18 -13.56
CA ARG A 322 13.57 -3.32 -14.52
C ARG A 322 13.56 -1.86 -14.07
N LEU A 323 13.31 -1.61 -12.79
CA LEU A 323 13.37 -0.26 -12.23
C LEU A 323 14.77 0.32 -12.32
N LEU A 324 15.80 -0.46 -11.97
CA LEU A 324 17.21 -0.09 -12.09
C LEU A 324 17.58 0.25 -13.53
N ALA A 325 17.17 -0.57 -14.50
CA ALA A 325 17.37 -0.26 -15.92
C ALA A 325 16.68 1.06 -16.31
N GLY A 326 15.49 1.32 -15.74
CA GLY A 326 14.76 2.59 -15.87
C GLY A 326 15.53 3.78 -15.32
N LEU A 327 16.07 3.65 -14.11
CA LEU A 327 16.86 4.67 -13.43
C LEU A 327 18.14 4.97 -14.22
N ARG A 328 18.88 3.94 -14.63
CA ARG A 328 20.10 4.11 -15.44
C ARG A 328 19.81 4.78 -16.78
N HIS A 329 18.73 4.40 -17.44
CA HIS A 329 18.29 5.06 -18.66
C HIS A 329 17.99 6.54 -18.42
N ALA A 330 17.25 6.87 -17.36
CA ALA A 330 16.90 8.24 -17.01
C ALA A 330 18.11 9.08 -16.56
N ALA A 331 19.03 8.49 -15.79
CA ALA A 331 20.27 9.11 -15.32
C ALA A 331 21.25 9.41 -16.45
N ALA A 332 21.18 8.64 -17.56
CA ALA A 332 21.95 8.90 -18.77
C ALA A 332 21.39 10.05 -19.62
N GLN A 333 20.18 10.53 -19.34
CA GLN A 333 19.59 11.64 -20.09
C GLN A 333 20.13 12.99 -19.63
N ASP A 334 20.19 13.95 -20.57
CA ASP A 334 20.54 15.34 -20.31
C ASP A 334 19.34 16.11 -19.74
N THR A 335 18.97 15.78 -18.50
CA THR A 335 17.92 16.41 -17.70
C THR A 335 18.49 16.91 -16.38
N GLU A 336 17.95 17.99 -15.84
CA GLU A 336 18.38 18.58 -14.56
C GLU A 336 17.80 17.83 -13.34
N VAL A 337 16.58 17.31 -13.50
CA VAL A 337 15.80 16.62 -12.46
C VAL A 337 15.36 15.25 -12.94
N LEU A 338 15.45 14.26 -12.07
CA LEU A 338 14.86 12.93 -12.21
C LEU A 338 13.79 12.72 -11.15
N VAL A 339 12.53 12.60 -11.57
CA VAL A 339 11.42 12.25 -10.68
C VAL A 339 11.17 10.75 -10.73
N LEU A 340 11.45 10.07 -9.63
CA LEU A 340 11.07 8.68 -9.38
C LEU A 340 9.70 8.66 -8.70
N ARG A 341 8.66 8.20 -9.41
CA ARG A 341 7.28 8.21 -8.91
C ARG A 341 6.69 6.80 -8.88
N GLY A 342 6.22 6.36 -7.71
CA GLY A 342 5.46 5.12 -7.57
C GLY A 342 3.98 5.25 -7.95
N GLY A 343 3.23 4.16 -7.87
CA GLY A 343 1.79 4.16 -8.06
C GLY A 343 1.03 4.90 -6.95
N THR A 344 -0.23 5.27 -7.21
CA THR A 344 -1.09 5.92 -6.20
C THR A 344 -1.63 4.94 -5.16
N ASP A 345 -1.70 3.65 -5.50
CA ASP A 345 -2.11 2.58 -4.57
C ASP A 345 -1.00 2.25 -3.56
N ALA A 346 0.25 2.21 -4.03
CA ALA A 346 1.44 2.03 -3.22
C ALA A 346 2.65 2.61 -3.95
N PHE A 347 3.54 3.25 -3.20
CA PHE A 347 4.87 3.57 -3.72
C PHE A 347 5.71 2.28 -3.79
N SER A 348 5.94 1.63 -2.65
CA SER A 348 6.62 0.33 -2.57
C SER A 348 6.39 -0.31 -1.20
N ASN A 349 6.31 -1.63 -1.14
CA ASN A 349 6.28 -2.43 0.09
C ASN A 349 7.53 -3.33 0.23
N GLY A 350 8.58 -3.08 -0.56
CA GLY A 350 9.83 -3.83 -0.51
C GLY A 350 9.76 -5.18 -1.23
N ILE A 351 10.46 -6.19 -0.68
CA ILE A 351 10.61 -7.52 -1.29
C ILE A 351 9.28 -8.21 -1.58
N HIS A 352 9.23 -9.03 -2.63
CA HIS A 352 8.00 -9.70 -3.04
C HIS A 352 7.79 -11.04 -2.34
N LEU A 353 7.26 -10.99 -1.12
CA LEU A 353 7.07 -12.16 -0.24
C LEU A 353 6.33 -13.32 -0.90
N ASN A 354 5.32 -13.09 -1.73
CA ASN A 354 4.62 -14.18 -2.42
C ASN A 354 5.52 -14.94 -3.43
N VAL A 355 6.38 -14.22 -4.17
CA VAL A 355 7.30 -14.85 -5.14
C VAL A 355 8.41 -15.59 -4.40
N ILE A 356 8.84 -15.06 -3.25
CA ILE A 356 9.79 -15.71 -2.36
C ILE A 356 9.19 -17.01 -1.81
N GLU A 357 7.98 -16.95 -1.26
CA GLU A 357 7.29 -18.10 -0.67
C GLU A 357 7.02 -19.21 -1.69
N ALA A 358 6.71 -18.86 -2.93
CA ALA A 358 6.46 -19.84 -4.00
C ALA A 358 7.74 -20.38 -4.67
N ALA A 359 8.93 -19.87 -4.31
CA ALA A 359 10.17 -20.33 -4.91
C ALA A 359 10.59 -21.69 -4.34
N ALA A 360 11.29 -22.50 -5.14
CA ALA A 360 11.88 -23.75 -4.67
C ALA A 360 12.96 -23.53 -3.59
N ASP A 361 13.65 -22.40 -3.65
CA ASP A 361 14.58 -21.90 -2.64
C ASP A 361 14.12 -20.50 -2.19
N PRO A 362 13.29 -20.42 -1.14
CA PRO A 362 12.82 -19.13 -0.61
C PRO A 362 13.95 -18.25 -0.09
N ALA A 363 14.95 -18.81 0.60
CA ALA A 363 16.06 -18.03 1.16
C ALA A 363 16.92 -17.41 0.05
N GLY A 364 17.30 -18.19 -0.97
CA GLY A 364 18.03 -17.68 -2.13
C GLY A 364 17.20 -16.69 -2.96
N SER A 365 15.89 -16.90 -3.09
CA SER A 365 14.97 -15.95 -3.74
C SER A 365 14.91 -14.61 -2.98
N ALA A 366 14.80 -14.66 -1.64
CA ALA A 366 14.81 -13.47 -0.80
C ALA A 366 16.14 -12.72 -0.89
N TRP A 367 17.26 -13.45 -0.87
CA TRP A 367 18.61 -12.89 -1.02
C TRP A 367 18.81 -12.20 -2.37
N ALA A 368 18.40 -12.85 -3.46
CA ALA A 368 18.45 -12.25 -4.80
C ALA A 368 17.54 -11.02 -4.91
N ASN A 369 16.42 -11.01 -4.17
CA ASN A 369 15.51 -9.89 -4.16
C ASN A 369 16.09 -8.68 -3.41
N ILE A 370 16.63 -8.86 -2.20
CA ILE A 370 17.14 -7.73 -1.42
C ILE A 370 18.33 -7.07 -2.11
N ARG A 371 19.27 -7.85 -2.65
CA ARG A 371 20.39 -7.30 -3.43
C ARG A 371 19.92 -6.47 -4.63
N ALA A 372 18.86 -6.92 -5.31
CA ALA A 372 18.31 -6.18 -6.44
C ALA A 372 17.61 -4.87 -6.01
N ILE A 373 17.07 -4.79 -4.79
CA ILE A 373 16.56 -3.53 -4.21
C ILE A 373 17.74 -2.61 -3.87
N ASN A 374 18.81 -3.14 -3.26
CA ASN A 374 19.98 -2.34 -2.92
C ASN A 374 20.62 -1.69 -4.15
N ASP A 375 20.68 -2.40 -5.29
CA ASP A 375 21.15 -1.84 -6.55
C ASP A 375 20.34 -0.59 -6.95
N VAL A 376 19.02 -0.60 -6.72
CA VAL A 376 18.14 0.56 -6.96
C VAL A 376 18.44 1.69 -5.97
N CYS A 377 18.53 1.38 -4.67
CA CYS A 377 18.88 2.38 -3.65
C CYS A 377 20.23 3.04 -3.94
N ARG A 378 21.23 2.24 -4.31
CA ARG A 378 22.58 2.68 -4.67
C ARG A 378 22.57 3.62 -5.87
N GLU A 379 21.79 3.31 -6.91
CA GLU A 379 21.64 4.18 -8.08
C GLU A 379 21.02 5.54 -7.68
N ILE A 380 20.02 5.54 -6.80
CA ILE A 380 19.39 6.77 -6.28
C ILE A 380 20.39 7.60 -5.46
N VAL A 381 21.09 6.96 -4.52
CA VAL A 381 22.07 7.62 -3.62
C VAL A 381 23.22 8.21 -4.41
N THR A 382 23.75 7.50 -5.41
CA THR A 382 24.97 7.90 -6.14
C THR A 382 24.68 8.77 -7.36
N CYS A 383 23.42 8.95 -7.76
CA CYS A 383 23.05 9.87 -8.83
C CYS A 383 23.30 11.34 -8.41
N THR A 384 24.43 11.88 -8.87
CA THR A 384 24.89 13.26 -8.60
C THR A 384 24.80 14.17 -9.81
N ARG A 385 24.47 13.61 -10.99
CA ARG A 385 24.33 14.34 -12.26
C ARG A 385 22.99 15.05 -12.41
N GLN A 386 22.00 14.63 -11.64
CA GLN A 386 20.62 15.15 -11.66
C GLN A 386 20.16 15.33 -10.21
N VAL A 387 19.19 16.22 -9.98
CA VAL A 387 18.46 16.25 -8.71
C VAL A 387 17.44 15.11 -8.73
N VAL A 388 17.50 14.20 -7.76
CA VAL A 388 16.55 13.09 -7.68
C VAL A 388 15.42 13.43 -6.73
N ILE A 389 14.19 13.36 -7.21
CA ILE A 389 12.96 13.48 -6.40
C ILE A 389 12.33 12.09 -6.29
N SER A 390 12.23 11.54 -5.08
CA SER A 390 11.44 10.33 -4.82
C SER A 390 10.04 10.74 -4.37
N ALA A 391 9.05 10.49 -5.22
CA ALA A 391 7.67 10.91 -5.04
C ALA A 391 6.78 9.74 -4.60
N TYR A 392 6.45 9.71 -3.31
CA TYR A 392 5.57 8.75 -2.66
C TYR A 392 4.12 9.12 -2.93
N ALA A 393 3.61 8.70 -4.08
CA ALA A 393 2.22 8.92 -4.48
C ALA A 393 1.22 7.98 -3.78
N GLY A 394 1.69 6.89 -3.18
CA GLY A 394 0.92 5.92 -2.42
C GLY A 394 1.68 5.48 -1.17
N SER A 395 1.01 4.79 -0.27
CA SER A 395 1.60 4.28 0.97
C SER A 395 2.82 3.39 0.71
N ALA A 396 3.72 3.32 1.68
CA ALA A 396 4.92 2.51 1.59
C ALA A 396 5.18 1.75 2.91
N GLY A 397 5.82 0.59 2.79
CA GLY A 397 6.13 -0.25 3.94
C GLY A 397 7.51 -0.91 3.85
N ALA A 398 8.10 -1.16 5.01
CA ALA A 398 9.40 -1.81 5.18
C ALA A 398 10.47 -1.17 4.27
N GLY A 399 11.15 -1.99 3.47
CA GLY A 399 12.15 -1.55 2.50
C GLY A 399 11.63 -0.58 1.44
N GLY A 400 10.32 -0.58 1.18
CA GLY A 400 9.70 0.37 0.28
C GLY A 400 9.68 1.81 0.82
N VAL A 401 9.66 2.00 2.15
CA VAL A 401 9.90 3.33 2.73
C VAL A 401 11.35 3.74 2.51
N MET A 402 12.29 2.83 2.75
CA MET A 402 13.73 3.10 2.66
C MET A 402 14.20 3.37 1.22
N LEU A 403 13.57 2.74 0.23
CA LEU A 403 13.93 2.78 -1.19
C LEU A 403 14.24 4.18 -1.72
N GLY A 404 13.40 5.17 -1.41
CA GLY A 404 13.50 6.54 -1.92
C GLY A 404 14.30 7.48 -1.03
N LEU A 405 14.73 7.07 0.18
CA LEU A 405 15.36 7.99 1.15
C LEU A 405 16.73 8.52 0.69
N GLY A 406 17.37 7.85 -0.27
CA GLY A 406 18.61 8.34 -0.89
C GLY A 406 18.46 9.54 -1.83
N ALA A 407 17.22 9.94 -2.14
CA ALA A 407 16.93 11.05 -3.03
C ALA A 407 17.35 12.40 -2.45
N ASP A 408 17.49 13.41 -3.31
CA ASP A 408 17.73 14.80 -2.91
C ASP A 408 16.50 15.39 -2.23
N ILE A 409 15.31 14.97 -2.66
CA ILE A 409 14.00 15.35 -2.13
C ILE A 409 13.13 14.10 -2.07
N VAL A 410 12.53 13.86 -0.90
CA VAL A 410 11.46 12.90 -0.70
C VAL A 410 10.16 13.69 -0.58
N ALA A 411 9.29 13.53 -1.56
CA ALA A 411 7.98 14.15 -1.58
C ALA A 411 6.90 13.09 -1.30
N ALA A 412 5.88 13.42 -0.52
CA ALA A 412 4.79 12.50 -0.21
C ALA A 412 3.42 13.11 -0.50
N ARG A 413 2.45 12.28 -0.91
CA ARG A 413 1.06 12.69 -1.03
C ARG A 413 0.39 12.70 0.34
N ALA A 414 -0.35 13.76 0.68
CA ALA A 414 -1.14 13.78 1.92
C ALA A 414 -2.11 12.59 1.99
N GLY A 415 -2.29 12.04 3.19
CA GLY A 415 -3.20 10.92 3.45
C GLY A 415 -2.62 9.51 3.21
N ILE A 416 -1.35 9.38 2.78
CA ILE A 416 -0.66 8.09 2.77
C ILE A 416 -0.07 7.76 4.15
N VAL A 417 0.29 6.50 4.34
CA VAL A 417 0.98 6.01 5.54
C VAL A 417 2.31 5.37 5.15
N LEU A 418 3.33 5.65 5.94
CA LEU A 418 4.66 5.07 5.85
C LEU A 418 4.88 4.13 7.04
N ASN A 419 5.32 2.91 6.77
CA ASN A 419 5.68 1.92 7.80
C ASN A 419 7.19 1.63 7.71
N PRO A 420 8.07 2.46 8.33
CA PRO A 420 9.53 2.41 8.15
C PRO A 420 10.23 1.24 8.88
N TYR A 421 9.51 0.16 9.18
CA TYR A 421 9.99 -0.94 9.99
C TYR A 421 9.77 -2.31 9.32
N TYR A 422 10.53 -3.31 9.76
CA TYR A 422 10.47 -4.69 9.26
C TYR A 422 9.82 -5.60 10.31
N GLU A 423 8.51 -5.80 10.20
CA GLU A 423 7.80 -6.78 11.05
C GLU A 423 7.97 -8.24 10.60
N MET A 424 8.72 -8.46 9.53
CA MET A 424 8.91 -9.77 8.89
C MET A 424 10.12 -10.53 9.44
N GLY A 425 10.63 -10.22 10.63
CA GLY A 425 11.85 -10.87 11.15
C GLY A 425 13.08 -10.59 10.28
N LEU A 426 13.21 -9.38 9.74
CA LEU A 426 14.34 -8.96 8.91
C LEU A 426 15.01 -7.75 9.52
N TYR A 427 16.34 -7.68 9.42
CA TYR A 427 17.10 -6.49 9.79
C TYR A 427 16.81 -5.28 8.88
N GLY A 428 16.66 -5.51 7.57
CA GLY A 428 16.56 -4.50 6.50
C GLY A 428 17.89 -4.29 5.76
N SER A 429 17.89 -3.96 4.47
CA SER A 429 19.15 -3.75 3.73
C SER A 429 19.14 -2.70 2.61
N GLU A 430 18.16 -1.83 2.59
CA GLU A 430 17.95 -0.81 1.56
C GLU A 430 18.87 0.43 1.72
N LEU A 431 20.09 0.24 2.23
CA LEU A 431 21.01 1.30 2.67
C LEU A 431 20.39 2.17 3.76
N HIS A 432 19.54 1.57 4.58
CA HIS A 432 18.76 2.29 5.59
C HIS A 432 19.65 2.78 6.74
N THR A 433 20.72 2.08 7.09
CA THR A 433 21.70 2.53 8.09
C THR A 433 22.54 3.70 7.58
N PHE A 434 22.59 3.90 6.27
CA PHE A 434 23.17 5.11 5.67
C PHE A 434 22.13 6.24 5.58
N THR A 435 20.98 5.98 4.97
CA THR A 435 20.02 7.03 4.58
C THR A 435 19.14 7.53 5.73
N LEU A 436 18.60 6.63 6.57
CA LEU A 436 17.61 6.99 7.58
C LEU A 436 18.21 7.91 8.68
N PRO A 437 19.36 7.60 9.31
CA PRO A 437 19.97 8.49 10.30
C PRO A 437 20.33 9.87 9.75
N ARG A 438 20.68 9.97 8.46
CA ARG A 438 20.99 11.24 7.80
C ARG A 438 19.76 12.12 7.57
N ARG A 439 18.57 11.54 7.59
CA ARG A 439 17.30 12.28 7.44
C ARG A 439 16.74 12.73 8.77
N VAL A 440 16.65 11.80 9.73
CA VAL A 440 15.88 12.03 10.96
C VAL A 440 16.76 12.12 12.22
N GLY A 441 18.07 11.89 12.10
CA GLY A 441 18.99 11.71 13.23
C GLY A 441 19.01 10.27 13.75
N GLU A 442 20.08 9.88 14.45
CA GLU A 442 20.30 8.50 14.90
C GLU A 442 19.22 8.01 15.87
N GLU A 443 18.88 8.81 16.87
CA GLU A 443 17.89 8.44 17.89
C GLU A 443 16.51 8.22 17.27
N GLN A 444 16.06 9.16 16.43
CA GLN A 444 14.76 9.06 15.78
C GLN A 444 14.73 7.91 14.76
N ALA A 445 15.83 7.65 14.05
CA ALA A 445 15.96 6.51 13.15
C ALA A 445 15.76 5.19 13.91
N GLN A 446 16.37 5.07 15.09
CA GLN A 446 16.23 3.90 15.94
C GLN A 446 14.79 3.73 16.44
N ARG A 447 14.16 4.81 16.93
CA ARG A 447 12.75 4.80 17.38
C ARG A 447 11.79 4.36 16.27
N LEU A 448 11.95 4.90 15.06
CA LEU A 448 11.11 4.53 13.90
C LEU A 448 11.15 3.03 13.58
N ILE A 449 12.30 2.38 13.81
CA ILE A 449 12.45 0.94 13.55
C ILE A 449 11.94 0.11 14.74
N ASP A 450 12.14 0.57 15.97
CA ASP A 450 11.82 -0.20 17.18
C ASP A 450 10.35 -0.11 17.59
N ASP A 451 9.74 1.08 17.49
CA ASP A 451 8.34 1.29 17.89
C ASP A 451 7.38 0.50 16.99
N ARG A 452 7.76 0.29 15.72
CA ARG A 452 6.98 -0.44 14.70
C ARG A 452 5.56 0.10 14.57
N LEU A 453 5.45 1.43 14.48
CA LEU A 453 4.20 2.15 14.34
C LEU A 453 4.11 2.84 12.97
N PRO A 454 2.90 2.97 12.41
CA PRO A 454 2.69 3.73 11.18
C PRO A 454 2.94 5.22 11.41
N VAL A 455 3.43 5.89 10.37
CA VAL A 455 3.68 7.34 10.35
C VAL A 455 2.89 7.94 9.19
N SER A 456 2.11 9.00 9.44
CA SER A 456 1.44 9.75 8.37
C SER A 456 2.45 10.52 7.52
N ALA A 457 2.04 10.99 6.34
CA ALA A 457 2.87 11.89 5.54
C ALA A 457 3.26 13.17 6.31
N ASP A 458 2.33 13.75 7.07
CA ASP A 458 2.53 15.00 7.80
C ASP A 458 3.50 14.79 8.97
N HIS A 459 3.32 13.72 9.75
CA HIS A 459 4.26 13.37 10.80
C HIS A 459 5.64 13.00 10.24
N ALA A 460 5.69 12.30 9.10
CA ALA A 460 6.96 12.01 8.44
C ALA A 460 7.71 13.29 8.03
N ALA A 461 6.99 14.34 7.63
CA ALA A 461 7.60 15.64 7.36
C ALA A 461 8.12 16.32 8.62
N MET A 462 7.35 16.29 9.72
CA MET A 462 7.81 16.82 11.02
C MET A 462 9.09 16.13 11.53
N LEU A 463 9.25 14.83 11.26
CA LEU A 463 10.44 14.06 11.64
C LEU A 463 11.64 14.28 10.70
N GLY A 464 11.46 14.92 9.54
CA GLY A 464 12.48 15.03 8.49
C GLY A 464 12.63 13.78 7.60
N LEU A 465 11.73 12.81 7.74
CA LEU A 465 11.72 11.61 6.88
C LEU A 465 11.26 11.96 5.45
N VAL A 466 10.31 12.87 5.35
CA VAL A 466 9.78 13.46 4.10
C VAL A 466 10.15 14.95 4.08
N ASP A 467 10.52 15.47 2.91
CA ASP A 467 10.91 16.87 2.75
C ASP A 467 9.70 17.77 2.42
N GLU A 468 8.76 17.29 1.61
CA GLU A 468 7.57 18.05 1.22
C GLU A 468 6.31 17.17 1.12
N VAL A 469 5.17 17.67 1.59
CA VAL A 469 3.86 16.99 1.49
C VAL A 469 2.98 17.73 0.49
N GLY A 470 2.57 17.03 -0.57
CA GLY A 470 1.67 17.54 -1.58
C GLY A 470 0.19 17.23 -1.30
N PRO A 471 -0.74 17.80 -2.10
CA PRO A 471 -2.17 17.63 -1.91
C PRO A 471 -2.64 16.17 -1.93
N ARG A 472 -3.73 15.88 -1.21
CA ARG A 472 -4.30 14.52 -1.11
C ARG A 472 -4.85 13.98 -2.42
N HIS A 473 -5.56 14.80 -3.21
CA HIS A 473 -6.21 14.34 -4.44
C HIS A 473 -5.15 13.94 -5.50
N PRO A 474 -5.22 12.76 -6.14
CA PRO A 474 -4.18 12.28 -7.06
C PRO A 474 -3.82 13.21 -8.22
N GLU A 475 -4.81 13.91 -8.79
CA GLU A 475 -4.58 14.87 -9.89
C GLU A 475 -3.91 16.15 -9.37
N ALA A 476 -4.37 16.68 -8.25
CA ALA A 476 -3.76 17.86 -7.60
C ALA A 476 -2.33 17.56 -7.16
N TYR A 477 -2.06 16.35 -6.65
CA TYR A 477 -0.72 15.87 -6.34
C TYR A 477 0.16 15.80 -7.60
N THR A 478 -0.39 15.36 -8.73
CA THR A 478 0.35 15.27 -10.00
C THR A 478 0.75 16.66 -10.50
N GLN A 479 -0.17 17.63 -10.42
CA GLN A 479 0.14 19.03 -10.76
C GLN A 479 1.21 19.60 -9.81
N TRP A 480 0.98 19.50 -8.50
CA TRP A 480 1.92 19.99 -7.48
C TRP A 480 3.32 19.38 -7.62
N LEU A 481 3.42 18.08 -7.92
CA LEU A 481 4.70 17.41 -8.15
C LEU A 481 5.40 17.92 -9.42
N THR A 482 4.63 18.33 -10.43
CA THR A 482 5.16 18.99 -11.63
C THR A 482 5.76 20.34 -11.27
N ASP A 483 5.04 21.15 -10.50
CA ASP A 483 5.54 22.46 -10.04
C ASP A 483 6.79 22.33 -9.15
N LEU A 484 6.84 21.31 -8.27
CA LEU A 484 8.03 20.96 -7.50
C LEU A 484 9.21 20.59 -8.40
N ALA A 485 8.99 19.72 -9.39
CA ALA A 485 10.04 19.32 -10.32
C ALA A 485 10.54 20.48 -11.18
N GLU A 486 9.66 21.38 -11.61
CA GLU A 486 10.00 22.59 -12.36
C GLU A 486 10.86 23.53 -11.51
N ARG A 487 10.43 23.83 -10.28
CA ARG A 487 11.20 24.64 -9.32
C ARG A 487 12.61 24.09 -9.09
N GLU A 488 12.75 22.77 -8.97
CA GLU A 488 14.03 22.13 -8.71
C GLU A 488 14.88 21.93 -9.99
N SER A 489 14.28 22.14 -11.17
CA SER A 489 14.97 22.14 -12.46
C SER A 489 15.58 23.50 -12.84
N GLU A 490 15.33 24.53 -12.02
CA GLU A 490 15.96 25.85 -12.20
C GLU A 490 17.48 25.74 -12.08
N PRO A 491 18.29 26.24 -13.05
CA PRO A 491 19.70 25.88 -13.17
C PRO A 491 20.53 26.14 -11.92
N ARG A 492 20.24 27.25 -11.21
CA ARG A 492 20.91 27.60 -9.95
C ARG A 492 20.51 26.66 -8.80
N ALA A 493 19.23 26.31 -8.70
CA ALA A 493 18.72 25.40 -7.68
C ALA A 493 19.26 23.98 -7.90
N ALA A 494 19.15 23.49 -9.14
CA ALA A 494 19.59 22.18 -9.55
C ALA A 494 21.10 21.99 -9.33
N ARG A 495 21.92 22.96 -9.78
CA ARG A 495 23.37 22.95 -9.55
C ARG A 495 23.72 22.93 -8.07
N ARG A 496 23.05 23.74 -7.24
CA ARG A 496 23.29 23.80 -5.79
C ARG A 496 23.00 22.44 -5.14
N ARG A 497 21.87 21.81 -5.43
CA ARG A 497 21.51 20.50 -4.85
C ARG A 497 22.48 19.40 -5.27
N ARG A 498 22.80 19.30 -6.56
CA ARG A 498 23.79 18.33 -7.06
C ARG A 498 25.15 18.47 -6.39
N GLN A 499 25.63 19.71 -6.25
CA GLN A 499 26.89 19.98 -5.56
C GLN A 499 26.81 19.64 -4.07
N ALA A 500 25.71 19.93 -3.40
CA ALA A 500 25.51 19.58 -2.00
C ALA A 500 25.54 18.05 -1.80
N LYS A 501 24.83 17.29 -2.64
CA LYS A 501 24.85 15.82 -2.60
C LYS A 501 26.24 15.27 -2.89
N ALA A 502 26.91 15.76 -3.94
CA ALA A 502 28.27 15.34 -4.28
C ALA A 502 29.27 15.62 -3.14
N ARG A 503 29.21 16.79 -2.51
CA ARG A 503 30.05 17.15 -1.36
C ARG A 503 29.77 16.27 -0.15
N ARG A 504 28.50 16.00 0.16
CA ARG A 504 28.11 15.11 1.25
C ARG A 504 28.69 13.72 1.04
N LEU A 505 28.51 13.14 -0.15
CA LEU A 505 29.04 11.83 -0.49
C LEU A 505 30.58 11.78 -0.45
N ALA A 506 31.26 12.83 -0.93
CA ALA A 506 32.72 12.91 -0.89
C ALA A 506 33.28 13.09 0.54
N ALA A 507 32.49 13.65 1.46
CA ALA A 507 32.87 13.83 2.86
C ALA A 507 32.62 12.57 3.72
N GLU A 508 31.98 11.54 3.16
CA GLU A 508 31.74 10.29 3.87
C GLU A 508 33.05 9.56 4.17
N ARG A 509 33.34 9.36 5.46
CA ARG A 509 34.53 8.61 5.89
C ARG A 509 34.40 7.11 5.67
N VAL A 510 33.16 6.62 5.69
CA VAL A 510 32.82 5.21 5.53
C VAL A 510 32.21 5.04 4.13
N PRO A 511 32.80 4.22 3.25
CA PRO A 511 32.22 3.96 1.93
C PRO A 511 30.82 3.36 2.02
N LEU A 512 29.96 3.67 1.03
CA LEU A 512 28.58 3.18 0.98
C LEU A 512 28.52 1.64 0.97
N GLU A 513 29.50 1.00 0.34
CA GLU A 513 29.68 -0.46 0.28
C GLU A 513 29.82 -1.09 1.66
N VAL A 514 30.41 -0.37 2.62
CA VAL A 514 30.58 -0.89 3.99
C VAL A 514 29.23 -0.95 4.71
N PHE A 515 28.38 0.07 4.54
CA PHE A 515 27.01 0.04 5.06
C PHE A 515 26.21 -1.11 4.44
N GLU A 516 26.27 -1.25 3.11
CA GLU A 516 25.59 -2.34 2.41
C GLU A 516 26.06 -3.72 2.89
N THR A 517 27.39 -3.91 3.00
CA THR A 517 27.97 -5.19 3.42
C THR A 517 27.53 -5.57 4.83
N ARG A 518 27.47 -4.59 5.74
CA ARG A 518 27.01 -4.82 7.12
C ARG A 518 25.53 -5.19 7.16
N GLU A 519 24.68 -4.45 6.44
CA GLU A 519 23.25 -4.75 6.34
C GLU A 519 22.99 -6.13 5.73
N LEU A 520 23.70 -6.47 4.64
CA LEU A 520 23.59 -7.77 3.99
C LEU A 520 24.09 -8.92 4.87
N ALA A 521 25.11 -8.71 5.70
CA ALA A 521 25.57 -9.72 6.66
C ALA A 521 24.47 -10.05 7.69
N GLU A 522 23.76 -9.04 8.19
CA GLU A 522 22.62 -9.22 9.09
C GLU A 522 21.45 -9.90 8.37
N MET A 523 21.10 -9.43 7.17
CA MET A 523 20.04 -10.05 6.35
C MET A 523 20.34 -11.51 6.00
N SER A 524 21.60 -11.88 5.78
CA SER A 524 22.00 -13.27 5.54
C SER A 524 21.68 -14.15 6.75
N ARG A 525 21.90 -13.66 7.98
CA ARG A 525 21.57 -14.39 9.21
C ARG A 525 20.07 -14.57 9.37
N ASP A 526 19.29 -13.55 9.00
CA ASP A 526 17.82 -13.62 9.07
C ASP A 526 17.23 -14.51 7.95
N MET A 527 17.77 -14.47 6.73
CA MET A 527 17.21 -15.20 5.59
C MET A 527 17.62 -16.67 5.50
N PHE A 528 18.90 -16.97 5.77
CA PHE A 528 19.43 -18.33 5.68
C PHE A 528 19.51 -19.02 7.04
N GLY A 529 19.80 -18.26 8.10
CA GLY A 529 19.85 -18.78 9.47
C GLY A 529 18.54 -18.70 10.23
N ASP A 530 17.50 -18.07 9.65
CA ASP A 530 16.19 -17.81 10.26
C ASP A 530 16.25 -17.20 11.67
N ARG A 531 17.31 -16.42 11.96
CA ARG A 531 17.63 -15.89 13.30
C ARG A 531 16.43 -15.21 13.97
N SER A 532 15.63 -14.50 13.18
CA SER A 532 14.53 -13.67 13.65
C SER A 532 13.16 -14.20 13.19
N GLY A 533 13.07 -15.45 12.72
CA GLY A 533 11.82 -16.11 12.32
C GLY A 533 11.20 -15.59 11.01
N PHE A 534 12.02 -15.15 10.05
CA PHE A 534 11.57 -14.67 8.74
C PHE A 534 10.74 -15.72 7.99
N ALA A 535 11.10 -16.99 8.05
CA ALA A 535 10.41 -18.04 7.31
C ALA A 535 8.95 -18.20 7.76
N ALA A 536 8.72 -18.30 9.07
CA ALA A 536 7.38 -18.40 9.64
C ALA A 536 6.57 -17.12 9.42
N ALA A 537 7.16 -15.94 9.69
CA ALA A 537 6.50 -14.66 9.50
C ALA A 537 6.06 -14.44 8.03
N ARG A 538 6.94 -14.80 7.07
CA ARG A 538 6.62 -14.76 5.64
C ARG A 538 5.47 -15.71 5.29
N HIS A 539 5.50 -16.95 5.78
CA HIS A 539 4.46 -17.93 5.53
C HIS A 539 3.09 -17.43 6.02
N ASP A 540 3.03 -16.94 7.25
CA ASP A 540 1.82 -16.40 7.86
C ASP A 540 1.28 -15.18 7.10
N PHE A 541 2.18 -14.27 6.69
CA PHE A 541 1.80 -13.10 5.90
C PHE A 541 1.20 -13.50 4.55
N VAL A 542 1.86 -14.40 3.81
CA VAL A 542 1.44 -14.80 2.45
C VAL A 542 0.15 -15.62 2.48
N THR A 543 0.00 -16.49 3.47
CA THR A 543 -1.21 -17.31 3.65
C THR A 543 -2.35 -16.57 4.34
N LYS A 544 -2.11 -15.34 4.81
CA LYS A 544 -3.04 -14.49 5.55
C LYS A 544 -3.55 -15.19 6.82
N ALA A 545 -2.62 -15.78 7.58
CA ALA A 545 -2.91 -16.36 8.87
C ALA A 545 -3.63 -15.34 9.77
N ARG A 546 -4.63 -15.81 10.53
CA ARG A 546 -5.37 -14.96 11.45
C ARG A 546 -4.44 -14.56 12.60
N ALA A 547 -4.44 -13.29 12.97
CA ALA A 547 -3.76 -12.86 14.19
C ALA A 547 -4.33 -13.59 15.40
N THR A 548 -3.46 -13.98 16.32
CA THR A 548 -3.84 -14.68 17.56
C THR A 548 -4.03 -13.74 18.74
N SER A 549 -3.44 -12.54 18.68
CA SER A 549 -3.56 -11.53 19.73
C SER A 549 -3.30 -10.12 19.18
N THR A 550 -3.79 -9.12 19.91
CA THR A 550 -3.44 -7.71 19.67
C THR A 550 -2.02 -7.43 20.17
N PRO A 551 -1.10 -6.95 19.33
CA PRO A 551 0.23 -6.57 19.78
C PRO A 551 0.20 -5.42 20.79
N GLU A 552 1.03 -5.51 21.84
CA GLU A 552 1.04 -4.53 22.94
C GLU A 552 1.27 -3.09 22.45
N ARG A 553 2.17 -2.89 21.47
CA ARG A 553 2.47 -1.57 20.89
C ARG A 553 1.25 -0.86 20.28
N LEU A 554 0.19 -1.59 19.91
CA LEU A 554 -1.01 -1.02 19.32
C LEU A 554 -2.10 -0.74 20.36
N ARG A 555 -1.96 -1.24 21.58
CA ARG A 555 -2.90 -0.97 22.67
C ARG A 555 -2.72 0.47 23.15
N PHE A 556 -3.66 0.94 23.98
CA PHE A 556 -3.49 2.22 24.67
C PHE A 556 -2.15 2.26 25.40
N ALA A 557 -1.48 3.40 25.35
CA ALA A 557 -0.26 3.58 26.15
C ALA A 557 -0.62 3.35 27.62
N ALA A 558 0.16 2.51 28.31
CA ALA A 558 0.01 2.37 29.75
C ALA A 558 0.15 3.76 30.40
N PRO A 559 -0.64 4.10 31.44
CA PRO A 559 -0.40 5.31 32.22
C PRO A 559 1.06 5.30 32.67
N ALA A 560 1.81 6.36 32.38
CA ALA A 560 3.22 6.42 32.76
C ALA A 560 3.35 6.16 34.27
N PRO A 561 4.10 5.14 34.72
CA PRO A 561 4.39 5.02 36.14
C PRO A 561 5.19 6.25 36.57
N VAL A 562 4.71 6.94 37.61
CA VAL A 562 5.48 7.98 38.29
C VAL A 562 6.62 7.29 39.03
N THR A 563 7.75 7.09 38.38
CA THR A 563 9.01 6.72 39.05
C THR A 563 10.22 7.22 38.31
N ARG A 564 11.18 7.68 39.12
CA ARG A 564 12.43 8.39 38.81
C ARG A 564 13.13 7.87 37.56
N ILE A 565 13.63 8.82 36.76
CA ILE A 565 14.58 8.64 35.67
C ILE A 565 15.75 7.81 36.20
N ALA A 566 15.72 6.51 35.97
CA ALA A 566 16.88 5.66 35.99
C ALA A 566 17.43 5.68 34.55
N GLU A 567 18.66 6.15 34.39
CA GLU A 567 19.39 6.12 33.12
C GLU A 567 19.50 4.68 32.61
N ARG A 568 18.50 4.23 31.83
CA ARG A 568 18.66 3.09 30.94
C ARG A 568 19.40 3.60 29.72
N ARG A 569 20.72 3.40 29.66
CA ARG A 569 21.46 3.42 28.40
C ARG A 569 20.86 2.34 27.49
N PRO A 570 20.21 2.68 26.37
CA PRO A 570 19.79 1.69 25.39
C PRO A 570 21.06 1.15 24.72
N ALA A 571 21.17 -0.17 24.62
CA ALA A 571 22.15 -0.76 23.71
C ALA A 571 21.79 -0.31 22.29
N VAL A 572 22.64 0.51 21.69
CA VAL A 572 22.66 0.87 20.27
C VAL A 572 22.49 -0.43 19.46
N ARG A 573 21.58 -0.52 18.49
CA ARG A 573 21.77 -1.49 17.40
C ARG A 573 23.10 -1.10 16.78
N PRO A 574 24.19 -1.86 16.99
CA PRO A 574 25.52 -1.31 16.81
C PRO A 574 25.63 -0.77 15.39
N ALA A 575 25.77 0.55 15.25
CA ALA A 575 26.79 1.05 14.37
C ALA A 575 28.06 0.39 14.89
N VAL A 576 28.48 -0.71 14.26
CA VAL A 576 29.70 -1.43 14.64
C VAL A 576 30.78 -0.37 14.79
N PRO A 577 31.43 -0.27 15.97
CA PRO A 577 32.22 0.88 16.35
C PRO A 577 33.22 1.23 15.25
N LEU A 578 33.25 2.51 14.89
CA LEU A 578 34.33 3.10 14.10
C LEU A 578 35.56 3.20 15.00
N SER A 579 36.24 2.08 15.26
CA SER A 579 37.63 2.12 15.68
C SER A 579 38.50 2.08 14.42
N ALA A 580 39.42 3.06 14.37
CA ALA A 580 40.32 3.48 13.30
C ALA A 580 40.87 2.40 12.36
#